data_AF-A0A2V8GSE3-F1
#
_entry.id   AF-A0A2V8GSE3-F1
#
_cell.length_a   1.000
_cell.length_b   1.000
_cell.length_c   1.000
_cell.angle_alpha   90.00
_cell.angle_beta   90.00
_cell.angle_gamma   90.00
#
_symmetry.space_group_name_H-M   'P 1'
#
loop_
_entity.id
_entity.type
_entity.pdbx_description
1 polymer ?
#
loop_
_entity_poly.entity_id
_entity_poly.type
_entity_poly.pdbx_seq_one_letter_code
_entity_poly.pdbx_strand_id
1 'polypeptide(L)'
;MFGTAAVGALFMRSVHVAIGEYPWLADIVPKGQDSCTVHENARLANLDVNTVHEGLATVLALNIGLLSAFVGEDLVLPLVQQAWGVSGSSGSEGVQ
;
A
#
# COMPACT_ATOMS: atom_id res chain seq x y z
N MET A 1 -20.43 4.77 3.11
CA MET A 1 -18.98 5.04 3.29
C MET A 1 -18.36 3.84 3.97
N PHE A 2 -17.31 3.27 3.39
CA PHE A 2 -16.57 2.19 4.05
C PHE A 2 -15.87 2.77 5.29
N GLY A 3 -16.05 2.12 6.43
CA GLY A 3 -15.40 2.53 7.67
C GLY A 3 -13.91 2.25 7.62
N THR A 4 -13.12 3.01 8.39
CA THR A 4 -11.68 2.81 8.58
C THR A 4 -11.31 1.36 8.93
N ALA A 5 -12.20 0.65 9.63
CA ALA A 5 -12.04 -0.77 9.95
C ALA A 5 -11.96 -1.69 8.72
N ALA A 6 -12.71 -1.42 7.65
CA ALA A 6 -12.68 -2.23 6.44
C ALA A 6 -11.34 -2.03 5.70
N VAL A 7 -10.89 -0.79 5.57
CA VAL A 7 -9.57 -0.45 4.98
C VAL A 7 -8.45 -1.10 5.79
N GLY A 8 -8.53 -1.03 7.12
CA GLY A 8 -7.58 -1.68 8.01
C GLY A 8 -7.54 -3.19 7.86
N ALA A 9 -8.70 -3.85 7.73
CA ALA A 9 -8.77 -5.29 7.49
C ALA A 9 -8.13 -5.69 6.15
N LEU A 10 -8.33 -4.92 5.08
CA LEU A 10 -7.71 -5.18 3.77
C LEU A 10 -6.20 -4.99 3.82
N PHE A 11 -5.70 -4.00 4.56
CA PHE A 11 -4.27 -3.81 4.77
C PHE A 11 -3.66 -4.95 5.61
N MET A 12 -4.29 -5.32 6.72
CA MET A 12 -3.85 -6.46 7.52
C MET A 12 -3.81 -7.75 6.69
N ARG A 13 -4.80 -7.94 5.81
CA ARG A 13 -4.82 -9.07 4.88
C ARG A 13 -3.69 -9.02 3.86
N SER A 14 -3.39 -7.87 3.27
CA SER A 14 -2.29 -7.74 2.30
C SER A 14 -0.94 -8.03 2.94
N VAL A 15 -0.69 -7.51 4.16
CA VAL A 15 0.52 -7.85 4.91
C VAL A 15 0.58 -9.34 5.24
N HIS A 16 -0.52 -9.93 5.71
CA HIS A 16 -0.54 -11.35 6.04
C HIS A 16 -0.21 -12.25 4.84
N VAL A 17 -0.66 -11.89 3.63
CA VAL A 17 -0.27 -12.62 2.41
C VAL A 17 1.22 -12.41 2.10
N ALA A 18 1.69 -11.15 2.14
CA ALA A 18 3.07 -10.81 1.79
C ALA A 18 4.11 -11.42 2.75
N ILE A 19 3.75 -11.74 4.00
CA ILE A 19 4.63 -12.43 4.96
C ILE A 19 5.13 -13.78 4.43
N GLY A 20 4.34 -14.47 3.58
CA GLY A 20 4.77 -15.74 2.99
C GLY A 20 6.03 -15.62 2.14
N GLU A 21 6.23 -14.47 1.49
CA GLU A 21 7.38 -14.18 0.63
C GLU A 21 8.42 -13.30 1.35
N TYR A 22 7.96 -12.42 2.26
CA TYR A 22 8.78 -11.46 2.99
C TYR A 22 8.53 -11.57 4.49
N PRO A 23 9.14 -12.55 5.20
CA PRO A 23 8.83 -12.84 6.60
C PRO A 23 9.08 -11.67 7.57
N TRP A 24 9.99 -10.76 7.23
CA TRP A 24 10.29 -9.57 8.02
C TRP A 24 9.09 -8.62 8.18
N LEU A 25 8.09 -8.71 7.29
CA LEU A 25 6.85 -7.94 7.38
C LEU A 25 6.04 -8.28 8.66
N ALA A 26 6.24 -9.46 9.24
CA ALA A 26 5.59 -9.85 10.49
C ALA A 26 6.02 -8.99 11.68
N ASP A 27 7.23 -8.40 11.60
CA ASP A 27 7.82 -7.63 12.69
C ASP A 27 7.47 -6.12 12.62
N ILE A 28 6.91 -5.64 11.51
CA ILE A 28 6.58 -4.22 11.31
C ILE A 28 5.12 -3.86 11.61
N VAL A 29 4.23 -4.85 11.68
CA VAL A 29 2.82 -4.63 11.98
C VAL A 29 2.60 -4.76 13.49
N PRO A 30 2.29 -3.66 14.21
CA PRO A 30 2.05 -3.73 15.63
C PRO A 30 0.81 -4.59 15.92
N LYS A 31 0.95 -5.52 16.87
CA LYS A 31 -0.19 -6.26 17.41
C LYS A 31 -1.07 -5.29 18.21
N GLY A 32 -2.11 -4.74 17.59
CA GLY A 32 -3.21 -4.06 18.29
C GLY A 32 -3.24 -2.52 18.27
N GLN A 33 -2.55 -1.85 17.34
CA GLN A 33 -2.73 -0.40 17.08
C GLN A 33 -2.88 -0.11 15.58
N ASP A 34 -3.29 1.13 15.26
CA ASP A 34 -3.75 1.62 13.94
C ASP A 34 -3.19 0.84 12.76
N SER A 35 -4.11 0.26 12.01
CA SER A 35 -3.87 -0.78 11.01
C SER A 35 -3.01 -0.35 9.83
N CYS A 36 -2.65 0.93 9.68
CA CYS A 36 -1.88 1.44 8.54
C CYS A 36 -0.52 2.03 8.93
N THR A 37 -0.13 1.97 10.21
CA THR A 37 1.11 2.59 10.68
C THR A 37 2.22 1.56 10.71
N VAL A 38 3.25 1.76 9.86
CA VAL A 38 4.49 1.00 9.89
C VAL A 38 5.43 1.65 10.90
N HIS A 39 5.89 0.92 11.91
CA HIS A 39 6.90 1.42 12.83
C HIS A 39 8.30 1.17 12.29
N GLU A 40 9.19 2.16 12.44
CA GLU A 40 10.62 1.98 12.24
C GLU A 40 11.13 0.88 13.17
N ASN A 41 11.39 -0.29 12.61
CA ASN A 41 11.91 -1.43 13.32
C ASN A 41 13.43 -1.51 13.10
N ALA A 42 14.20 -1.63 14.18
CA ALA A 42 15.65 -1.80 14.11
C ALA A 42 16.09 -3.00 13.24
N ARG A 43 15.21 -3.97 12.97
CA ARG A 43 15.46 -5.06 12.03
C ARG A 43 15.48 -4.65 10.56
N LEU A 44 14.79 -3.56 10.17
CA LEU A 44 14.87 -2.99 8.82
C LEU A 44 16.28 -2.52 8.49
N ALA A 45 17.05 -2.06 9.48
CA ALA A 45 18.43 -1.60 9.30
C ALA A 45 19.39 -2.70 8.83
N ASN A 46 19.03 -3.98 9.00
CA ASN A 46 19.82 -5.12 8.56
C ASN A 46 19.37 -5.69 7.21
N LEU A 47 18.29 -5.15 6.62
CA LEU A 47 17.77 -5.60 5.33
C LEU A 47 18.37 -4.75 4.20
N ASP A 48 18.60 -5.38 3.06
CA ASP A 48 18.91 -4.66 1.83
C ASP A 48 17.73 -3.77 1.41
N VAL A 49 18.04 -2.58 0.90
CA VAL A 49 17.02 -1.59 0.51
C VAL A 49 16.08 -2.12 -0.58
N ASN A 50 16.57 -2.96 -1.50
CA ASN A 50 15.71 -3.55 -2.52
C ASN A 50 14.77 -4.57 -1.92
N THR A 51 15.23 -5.37 -0.94
CA THR A 51 14.36 -6.30 -0.21
C THR A 51 13.24 -5.57 0.53
N VAL A 52 13.54 -4.40 1.11
CA VAL A 52 12.53 -3.56 1.76
C VAL A 52 11.54 -3.01 0.73
N HIS A 53 12.02 -2.46 -0.38
CA HIS A 53 11.16 -1.94 -1.44
C HIS A 53 10.26 -3.01 -2.06
N GLU A 54 10.80 -4.20 -2.35
CA GLU A 54 10.04 -5.32 -2.91
C GLU A 54 8.93 -5.79 -1.97
N GLY A 55 9.23 -5.93 -0.67
CA GLY A 55 8.22 -6.31 0.33
C GLY A 55 7.11 -5.27 0.46
N LEU A 56 7.45 -3.98 0.52
CA LEU A 56 6.46 -2.90 0.60
C LEU A 56 5.64 -2.76 -0.69
N ALA A 57 6.28 -2.89 -1.86
CA ALA A 57 5.60 -2.89 -3.16
C ALA A 57 4.61 -4.05 -3.27
N THR A 58 4.98 -5.24 -2.77
CA THR A 58 4.11 -6.40 -2.73
C THR A 58 2.89 -6.17 -1.83
N VAL A 59 3.09 -5.62 -0.62
CA VAL A 59 1.98 -5.24 0.28
C VAL A 59 1.04 -4.24 -0.40
N LEU A 60 1.58 -3.23 -1.08
CA LEU A 60 0.82 -2.20 -1.76
C LEU A 60 0.02 -2.77 -2.94
N ALA A 61 0.63 -3.60 -3.78
CA ALA A 61 -0.03 -4.24 -4.91
C ALA A 61 -1.20 -5.14 -4.44
N LEU A 62 -0.98 -5.93 -3.39
CA LEU A 62 -2.02 -6.75 -2.77
C LEU A 62 -3.16 -5.90 -2.20
N ASN A 63 -2.83 -4.77 -1.56
CA ASN A 63 -3.84 -3.87 -1.02
C ASN A 63 -4.71 -3.23 -2.11
N ILE A 64 -4.08 -2.77 -3.20
CA ILE A 64 -4.78 -2.25 -4.38
C ILE A 64 -5.68 -3.33 -4.99
N GLY A 65 -5.17 -4.54 -5.20
CA GLY A 65 -5.97 -5.64 -5.74
C GLY A 65 -7.18 -5.99 -4.88
N LEU A 66 -7.01 -6.02 -3.55
CA LEU A 66 -8.08 -6.25 -2.59
C LEU A 66 -9.12 -5.11 -2.59
N LEU A 67 -8.66 -3.85 -2.67
CA LEU A 67 -9.56 -2.70 -2.80
C LEU A 67 -10.34 -2.78 -4.12
N SER A 68 -9.67 -3.04 -5.24
CA SER A 68 -10.32 -3.14 -6.55
C SER A 68 -11.36 -4.27 -6.58
N ALA A 69 -11.06 -5.42 -5.96
CA ALA A 69 -12.01 -6.52 -5.84
C ALA A 69 -13.22 -6.20 -4.94
N PHE A 70 -13.04 -5.32 -3.95
CA PHE A 70 -14.08 -5.01 -2.96
C PHE A 70 -14.96 -3.82 -3.35
N VAL A 71 -14.38 -2.75 -3.90
CA VAL A 71 -15.10 -1.51 -4.23
C VAL A 71 -15.17 -1.22 -5.73
N GLY A 72 -14.43 -1.96 -6.56
CA GLY A 72 -14.36 -1.77 -8.01
C GLY A 72 -13.12 -0.99 -8.46
N GLU A 73 -12.54 -1.41 -9.57
CA GLU A 73 -11.32 -0.81 -10.15
C GLU A 73 -11.52 0.66 -10.54
N ASP A 74 -12.69 1.03 -11.06
CA ASP A 74 -13.03 2.40 -11.46
C ASP A 74 -12.91 3.42 -10.32
N LEU A 75 -13.07 2.97 -9.07
CA LEU A 75 -12.92 3.81 -7.88
C LEU A 75 -11.49 3.81 -7.34
N VAL A 76 -10.72 2.76 -7.58
CA VAL A 76 -9.37 2.58 -7.04
C VAL A 76 -8.32 3.20 -7.95
N LEU A 77 -8.45 3.02 -9.27
CA LEU A 77 -7.45 3.50 -10.24
C LEU A 77 -7.21 5.02 -10.16
N PRO A 78 -8.24 5.89 -10.01
CA PRO A 78 -8.01 7.33 -9.83
C PRO A 78 -7.25 7.66 -8.54
N LEU A 79 -7.47 6.91 -7.45
CA LEU A 79 -6.77 7.10 -6.19
C LEU A 79 -5.29 6.71 -6.29
N VAL A 80 -5.01 5.59 -6.97
CA VAL A 80 -3.64 5.17 -7.31
C VAL A 80 -2.96 6.23 -8.17
N GLN A 81 -3.62 6.71 -9.22
CA GLN A 81 -3.07 7.75 -10.09
C GLN A 81 -2.78 9.06 -9.34
N GLN A 82 -3.67 9.47 -8.43
CA GLN A 82 -3.47 10.64 -7.59
C GLN A 82 -2.26 10.47 -6.65
N ALA A 83 -2.14 9.31 -5.99
CA ALA A 83 -1.04 9.03 -5.07
C ALA A 83 0.33 8.99 -5.78
N TRP A 84 0.37 8.58 -7.05
CA TRP A 84 1.57 8.58 -7.88
C TRP A 84 1.84 9.91 -8.61
N GLY A 85 0.98 10.91 -8.43
CA GLY A 85 1.16 12.23 -9.07
C GLY A 85 0.99 12.24 -10.59
N VAL A 86 0.38 11.20 -11.17
CA VAL A 86 0.10 11.14 -12.62
C VAL A 86 -1.18 11.89 -13.02
N SER A 87 -1.96 12.33 -12.04
CA SER A 87 -3.17 13.13 -12.25
C SER A 87 -2.84 14.62 -12.40
N GLY A 88 -2.35 15.04 -13.57
CA GLY A 88 -2.17 16.46 -13.86
C GLY A 88 -1.13 16.84 -14.93
N SER A 89 -1.19 16.28 -16.14
CA SER A 89 -0.72 16.99 -17.35
C SER A 89 -1.90 17.26 -18.28
N SER A 90 -2.85 18.08 -17.80
CA SER A 90 -3.74 18.79 -18.71
C SER A 90 -2.90 19.83 -19.44
N GLY A 91 -2.88 19.78 -20.76
CA GLY A 91 -2.02 20.57 -21.63
C GLY A 91 -2.07 22.07 -21.35
N SER A 92 -0.89 22.68 -21.31
CA SER A 92 -0.75 24.08 -21.71
C SER A 92 -0.53 24.06 -23.22
N GLU A 93 -1.63 24.07 -23.98
CA GLU A 93 -1.58 24.55 -25.36
C GLU A 93 -1.12 26.01 -25.30
N GLY A 94 0.12 26.23 -25.71
CA GLY A 94 0.64 27.56 -25.96
C GLY A 94 -0.20 28.20 -27.04
N VAL A 95 -1.01 29.19 -26.65
CA VAL A 95 -1.51 30.19 -27.58
C VAL A 95 -0.30 31.04 -27.95
N GLN A 96 0.17 30.86 -29.19
CA GLN A 96 1.12 31.74 -29.85
C GLN A 96 0.39 32.52 -30.95
#